data_AF-A0A8T7AJV8-F1
#
_entry.id   AF-A0A8T7AJV8-F1
#
_cell.length_a   1.000
_cell.length_b   1.000
_cell.length_c   1.000
_cell.angle_alpha   90.00
_cell.angle_beta   90.00
_cell.angle_gamma   90.00
#
_symmetry.space_group_name_H-M   'P 1'
#
loop_
_entity.id
_entity.type
_entity.pdbx_description
1 polymer ?
#
loop_
_entity_poly.entity_id
_entity_poly.type
_entity_poly.pdbx_seq_one_letter_code
_entity_poly.pdbx_strand_id
1 'polypeptide(L)'
;SGVLVAGQHYIEVAKDLSDLEEVVRGLSDRLGQMIADRAFVEIASRKKYRYSGFAERLVSDIESEIAKKYSSRNFVASSRYAHLVLAWLKFRILISKGLFGAWQLPNLLKLKLISMFSN
;
A
#
# COMPACT_ATOMS: atom_id res chain seq x y z
N SER A 1 -9.95 7.16 16.94
CA SER A 1 -9.60 8.31 16.07
C SER A 1 -8.19 8.11 15.51
N GLY A 2 -7.95 8.43 14.23
CA GLY A 2 -6.72 8.08 13.51
C GLY A 2 -6.39 9.12 12.44
N VAL A 3 -6.54 10.39 12.80
CA VAL A 3 -6.33 11.52 11.90
C VAL A 3 -5.06 12.22 12.37
N LEU A 4 -4.10 12.38 11.47
CA LEU A 4 -2.89 13.15 11.74
C LEU A 4 -3.30 14.59 12.09
N VAL A 5 -2.65 15.14 13.10
CA VAL A 5 -2.95 16.49 13.63
C VAL A 5 -1.84 17.45 13.23
N ALA A 6 -2.21 18.59 12.65
CA ALA A 6 -1.29 19.67 12.30
C ALA A 6 -0.51 20.16 13.54
N GLY A 7 0.77 20.51 13.37
CA GLY A 7 1.68 20.92 14.43
C GLY A 7 2.15 19.79 15.37
N GLN A 8 1.56 18.60 15.26
CA GLN A 8 1.99 17.41 16.01
C GLN A 8 2.60 16.34 15.13
N HIS A 9 2.03 16.13 13.93
CA HIS A 9 2.43 15.06 13.00
C HIS A 9 2.92 15.59 11.65
N TYR A 10 2.50 16.80 11.28
CA TYR A 10 2.93 17.48 10.07
C TYR A 10 2.86 18.98 10.28
N ILE A 11 3.59 19.74 9.47
CA ILE A 11 3.51 21.20 9.41
C ILE A 11 2.53 21.54 8.28
N GLU A 12 1.54 22.37 8.58
CA GLU A 12 0.57 22.83 7.58
C GLU A 12 1.23 23.91 6.71
N VAL A 13 0.91 23.90 5.42
CA VAL A 13 1.41 24.86 4.43
C VAL A 13 0.19 25.48 3.76
N ALA A 14 0.23 26.79 3.54
CA ALA A 14 -0.82 27.51 2.84
C ALA A 14 -1.03 26.94 1.43
N LYS A 15 -2.28 26.95 0.96
CA LYS A 15 -2.62 26.41 -0.37
C LYS A 15 -1.96 27.16 -1.52
N ASP A 16 -1.67 28.44 -1.31
CA ASP A 16 -0.96 29.31 -2.25
C ASP A 16 0.56 29.27 -2.07
N LEU A 17 1.06 28.45 -1.14
CA LEU A 17 2.48 28.27 -0.80
C LEU A 17 3.19 29.57 -0.36
N SER A 18 2.43 30.58 0.06
CA SER A 18 2.97 31.88 0.48
C SER A 18 3.87 31.79 1.71
N ASP A 19 3.69 30.77 2.54
CA ASP A 19 4.42 30.48 3.77
C ASP A 19 5.54 29.45 3.59
N LEU A 20 5.77 28.94 2.37
CA LEU A 20 6.68 27.81 2.14
C LEU A 20 8.11 28.10 2.61
N GLU A 21 8.61 29.32 2.38
CA GLU A 21 9.98 29.68 2.78
C GLU A 21 10.14 29.73 4.30
N GLU A 22 9.12 30.22 5.02
CA GLU A 22 9.09 30.23 6.49
C GLU A 22 9.05 28.80 7.05
N VAL A 23 8.20 27.95 6.46
CA VAL A 23 8.10 26.53 6.82
C VAL A 23 9.44 25.81 6.60
N VAL A 24 10.11 26.04 5.46
CA VAL A 24 11.41 25.42 5.16
C VAL A 24 12.49 25.86 6.15
N ARG A 25 12.53 27.16 6.50
CA ARG A 25 13.46 27.63 7.53
C ARG A 25 13.21 26.95 8.88
N GLY A 26 11.94 26.81 9.28
CA GLY A 26 11.54 26.15 10.53
C GLY A 26 11.78 24.63 10.56
N LEU A 27 11.93 23.96 9.40
CA LEU A 27 12.28 22.53 9.35
C LEU A 27 13.71 22.26 9.81
N SER A 28 14.60 23.24 9.71
CA SER A 28 15.99 23.17 10.20
C SER A 28 16.07 23.17 11.74
N ASP A 29 14.99 23.56 12.40
CA ASP A 29 14.94 23.69 13.85
C ASP A 29 14.59 22.37 14.54
N ARG A 30 14.94 22.29 15.83
CA ARG A 30 14.65 21.15 16.72
C ARG A 30 13.18 20.72 16.70
N LEU A 31 12.27 21.66 16.41
CA LEU A 31 10.84 21.43 16.34
C LEU A 31 10.45 20.55 15.14
N GLY A 32 11.09 20.75 13.98
CA GLY A 32 10.89 19.92 12.79
C GLY A 32 11.27 18.46 13.04
N GLN A 33 12.43 18.24 13.68
CA GLN A 33 12.87 16.89 14.06
C GLN A 33 11.89 16.22 15.04
N MET A 34 11.39 16.95 16.05
CA MET A 34 10.43 16.40 17.01
C MET A 34 9.11 15.98 16.36
N ILE A 35 8.61 16.76 15.40
CA ILE A 35 7.39 16.41 14.64
C ILE A 35 7.65 15.16 13.80
N ALA A 36 8.78 15.08 13.11
CA ALA A 36 9.16 13.94 12.29
C ALA A 36 9.28 12.66 13.12
N ASP A 37 9.97 12.72 14.26
CA ASP A 37 10.15 11.58 15.16
C ASP A 37 8.81 11.09 15.73
N ARG A 38 7.94 12.01 16.16
CA ARG A 38 6.61 11.67 16.65
C ARG A 38 5.76 11.02 15.56
N ALA A 39 5.73 11.61 14.36
CA ALA A 39 5.01 11.06 13.22
C ALA A 39 5.55 9.67 12.86
N PHE A 40 6.87 9.49 12.86
CA PHE A 40 7.50 8.20 12.59
C PHE A 40 7.11 7.16 13.63
N VAL A 41 7.19 7.47 14.92
CA VAL A 41 6.75 6.56 15.98
C VAL A 41 5.28 6.20 15.80
N GLU A 42 4.39 7.15 15.57
CA GLU A 42 2.97 6.85 15.43
C GLU A 42 2.62 6.07 14.15
N ILE A 43 3.28 6.36 13.04
CA ILE A 43 3.03 5.72 11.73
C ILE A 43 3.70 4.35 11.65
N ALA A 44 4.97 4.26 12.00
CA ALA A 44 5.78 3.06 11.85
C ALA A 44 5.52 2.04 12.97
N SER A 45 5.41 2.48 14.23
CA SER A 45 5.28 1.55 15.35
C SER A 45 3.87 0.97 15.50
N ARG A 46 2.82 1.77 15.21
CA ARG A 46 1.44 1.33 15.46
C ARG A 46 0.86 0.44 14.38
N LYS A 47 1.56 0.21 13.25
CA LYS A 47 1.12 -0.52 12.02
C LYS A 47 -0.21 -0.06 11.40
N LYS A 48 -0.99 0.77 12.10
CA LYS A 48 -2.30 1.31 11.75
C LYS A 48 -2.30 2.12 10.46
N TYR A 49 -1.15 2.63 10.06
CA TYR A 49 -0.96 3.48 8.89
C TYR A 49 -0.11 2.83 7.79
N ARG A 50 0.19 1.52 7.90
CA ARG A 50 0.76 0.79 6.77
C ARG A 50 -0.31 0.62 5.70
N TYR A 51 0.06 0.77 4.43
CA TYR A 51 -0.85 0.53 3.31
C TYR A 51 -1.50 -0.87 3.39
N SER A 52 -0.77 -1.87 3.91
CA SER A 52 -1.31 -3.20 4.18
C SER A 52 -2.45 -3.16 5.21
N GLY A 53 -2.31 -2.39 6.30
CA GLY A 53 -3.35 -2.23 7.31
C GLY A 53 -4.56 -1.44 6.80
N PHE A 54 -4.34 -0.46 5.93
CA PHE A 54 -5.42 0.21 5.21
C PHE A 54 -6.16 -0.75 4.26
N ALA A 55 -5.43 -1.55 3.47
CA ALA A 55 -6.01 -2.52 2.55
C ALA A 55 -6.79 -3.62 3.28
N GLU A 56 -6.25 -4.16 4.38
CA GLU A 56 -6.93 -5.13 5.23
C GLU A 56 -8.23 -4.56 5.81
N ARG A 57 -8.19 -3.33 6.31
CA ARG A 57 -9.38 -2.64 6.82
C ARG A 57 -10.41 -2.38 5.74
N LEU A 58 -9.98 -1.93 4.56
CA LEU A 58 -10.87 -1.70 3.42
C LEU A 58 -11.56 -2.99 2.96
N VAL A 59 -10.81 -4.09 2.87
CA VAL A 59 -11.38 -5.41 2.55
C VAL A 59 -12.41 -5.83 3.60
N SER A 60 -12.09 -5.69 4.89
CA SER A 60 -13.01 -6.03 5.98
C SER A 60 -14.30 -5.19 5.95
N ASP A 61 -14.19 -3.88 5.68
CA ASP A 61 -15.35 -3.00 5.57
C ASP A 61 -16.24 -3.39 4.37
N ILE A 62 -15.65 -3.73 3.22
CA ILE A 62 -16.37 -4.24 2.05
C ILE A 62 -17.07 -5.56 2.36
N GLU A 63 -16.40 -6.51 3.00
CA GLU A 63 -16.98 -7.80 3.39
C GLU A 63 -18.16 -7.64 4.35
N SER A 64 -18.04 -6.74 5.34
CA SER A 64 -19.12 -6.41 6.27
C SER A 64 -20.34 -5.82 5.56
N GLU A 65 -20.13 -4.87 4.64
CA GLU A 65 -21.23 -4.27 3.88
C GLU A 65 -21.90 -5.26 2.93
N ILE A 66 -21.12 -6.14 2.28
CA ILE A 66 -21.65 -7.27 1.52
C ILE A 66 -22.46 -8.17 2.45
N ALA A 67 -21.92 -8.61 3.58
CA ALA A 67 -22.61 -9.48 4.53
C ALA A 67 -23.95 -8.87 5.00
N LYS A 68 -23.98 -7.58 5.37
CA LYS A 68 -25.23 -6.87 5.72
C LYS A 68 -26.23 -6.85 4.57
N LYS A 69 -25.77 -6.56 3.35
CA LYS A 69 -26.62 -6.46 2.17
C LYS A 69 -27.20 -7.81 1.72
N TYR A 70 -26.46 -8.90 1.96
CA TYR A 70 -26.86 -10.25 1.56
C TYR A 70 -27.44 -11.10 2.72
N SER A 71 -27.36 -10.64 3.97
CA SER A 71 -28.01 -11.28 5.12
C SER A 71 -29.54 -11.15 5.12
N SER A 72 -30.13 -10.31 4.25
CA SER A 72 -31.58 -10.05 4.17
C SER A 72 -32.29 -10.72 2.97
N ARG A 73 -31.58 -11.43 2.09
CA ARG A 73 -32.19 -12.16 0.96
C ARG A 73 -31.53 -13.52 0.73
N ASN A 74 -32.28 -14.58 1.02
CA ASN A 74 -32.07 -15.99 0.64
C ASN A 74 -30.77 -16.28 -0.14
N PHE A 75 -29.72 -16.53 0.65
CA PHE A 75 -28.35 -16.77 0.22
C PHE A 75 -28.18 -18.20 -0.29
N VAL A 76 -28.53 -18.47 -1.54
CA VAL A 76 -28.18 -19.76 -2.20
C VAL A 76 -27.48 -19.55 -3.55
N ALA A 77 -27.66 -18.41 -4.21
CA ALA A 77 -27.07 -18.17 -5.55
C ALA A 77 -25.72 -17.42 -5.55
N SER A 78 -25.34 -16.72 -4.47
CA SER A 78 -24.17 -15.83 -4.43
C SER A 78 -22.84 -16.53 -4.08
N SER A 79 -22.87 -17.73 -3.51
CA SER A 79 -21.65 -18.45 -3.10
C SER A 79 -20.76 -18.81 -4.31
N ARG A 80 -21.33 -19.28 -5.43
CA ARG A 80 -20.53 -19.71 -6.58
C ARG A 80 -19.81 -18.53 -7.27
N TYR A 81 -20.48 -17.39 -7.40
CA TYR A 81 -19.87 -16.18 -7.97
C TYR A 81 -18.79 -15.59 -7.06
N ALA A 82 -19.01 -15.57 -5.74
CA ALA A 82 -18.02 -15.09 -4.79
C ALA A 82 -16.74 -15.95 -4.83
N HIS A 83 -16.87 -17.28 -4.92
CA HIS A 83 -15.71 -18.18 -5.05
C HIS A 83 -14.94 -17.98 -6.35
N LEU A 84 -15.63 -17.72 -7.47
CA LEU A 84 -14.96 -17.43 -8.76
C LEU A 84 -14.21 -16.10 -8.74
N VAL A 85 -14.80 -15.05 -8.15
CA VAL A 85 -14.15 -13.74 -8.03
C VAL A 85 -12.93 -13.83 -7.11
N LEU A 86 -13.05 -14.51 -5.97
CA LEU A 86 -11.92 -14.72 -5.06
C LEU A 86 -10.82 -15.60 -5.68
N ALA A 87 -11.18 -16.62 -6.45
CA ALA A 87 -10.23 -17.45 -7.19
C ALA A 87 -9.47 -16.63 -8.25
N TRP A 88 -10.18 -15.78 -9.00
CA TRP A 88 -9.57 -14.88 -9.98
C TRP A 88 -8.61 -13.87 -9.33
N LEU A 89 -9.00 -13.29 -8.18
CA LEU A 89 -8.14 -12.35 -7.44
C LEU A 89 -6.86 -13.05 -6.92
N LYS A 90 -6.99 -14.25 -6.36
CA LYS A 90 -5.85 -15.05 -5.88
C LYS A 90 -4.91 -15.43 -7.02
N PHE A 91 -5.45 -15.80 -8.18
CA PHE A 91 -4.66 -16.08 -9.39
C PHE A 91 -3.89 -14.85 -9.86
N ARG A 92 -4.52 -13.68 -9.89
CA ARG A 92 -3.89 -12.38 -10.20
C ARG A 92 -2.72 -12.06 -9.25
N ILE A 93 -2.92 -12.28 -7.95
CA ILE A 93 -1.87 -12.06 -6.93
C ILE A 93 -0.72 -13.06 -7.13
N LEU A 94 -1.02 -14.33 -7.40
CA LEU A 94 -0.01 -15.35 -7.66
C LEU A 94 0.84 -15.03 -8.90
N ILE A 95 0.19 -14.59 -9.98
CA ILE A 95 0.85 -14.11 -11.20
C ILE A 95 1.76 -12.91 -10.89
N SER A 96 1.27 -11.90 -10.15
CA SER A 96 2.09 -10.74 -9.79
C SER A 96 3.30 -11.09 -8.91
N LYS A 97 3.20 -12.14 -8.08
CA LYS A 97 4.29 -12.60 -7.21
C LYS A 97 5.27 -13.53 -7.95
N GLY A 98 4.81 -14.29 -8.94
CA GLY A 98 5.65 -15.17 -9.75
C GLY A 98 6.39 -14.47 -10.90
N LEU A 99 5.82 -13.41 -11.47
CA LEU A 99 6.43 -12.70 -12.61
C LEU A 99 7.51 -11.69 -12.24
N PHE A 100 7.57 -11.22 -10.98
CA PHE A 100 8.70 -10.40 -10.52
C PHE A 100 9.98 -11.23 -10.27
N GLY A 101 9.87 -12.55 -10.08
CA GLY A 101 11.03 -13.45 -9.96
C GLY A 101 11.57 -13.96 -11.30
N ALA A 102 10.79 -13.88 -12.39
CA ALA A 102 11.17 -14.38 -13.71
C ALA A 102 11.87 -13.35 -14.60
N TRP A 103 11.94 -12.08 -14.19
CA TRP A 103 12.73 -11.04 -14.87
C TRP A 103 14.22 -11.04 -14.47
N GLN A 104 14.61 -11.90 -13.53
CA GLN A 104 15.99 -12.36 -13.42
C GLN A 104 16.13 -13.72 -14.10
N LEU A 105 15.99 -13.74 -15.42
CA LEU A 105 16.59 -14.80 -16.22
C LEU A 105 18.10 -14.80 -15.90
N PRO A 106 18.65 -15.88 -15.32
CA PRO A 106 20.07 -15.92 -15.00
C PRO A 106 20.86 -15.78 -16.30
N ASN A 107 21.94 -15.01 -16.25
CA ASN A 107 22.94 -14.78 -17.31
C ASN A 107 23.52 -16.06 -17.96
N LEU A 108 23.08 -17.26 -17.57
CA LEU A 108 23.52 -18.55 -18.08
C LEU A 108 23.03 -18.86 -19.50
N LEU A 109 21.91 -18.29 -19.97
CA LEU A 109 21.45 -18.48 -21.36
C LEU A 109 22.03 -17.46 -22.35
N LYS A 110 22.52 -16.29 -21.88
CA LYS A 110 23.20 -15.32 -22.75
C LYS A 110 24.57 -15.80 -23.21
N LEU A 111 25.30 -16.53 -22.34
CA LEU A 111 26.65 -17.00 -22.68
C LEU A 111 26.65 -18.19 -23.67
N LYS A 112 25.60 -19.01 -23.67
CA LYS A 112 25.53 -20.18 -24.57
C LYS A 112 25.12 -19.83 -26.00
N LEU A 113 24.48 -18.68 -26.21
CA LEU A 113 24.14 -18.17 -27.55
C LEU A 113 25.32 -17.43 -28.20
N ILE A 114 26.16 -16.74 -27.43
CA ILE A 114 27.34 -16.04 -27.98
C ILE A 114 28.42 -17.03 -28.41
N SER A 115 28.59 -18.17 -27.70
CA SER A 115 29.54 -19.22 -28.10
C SER A 115 29.10 -20.06 -29.31
N MET A 116 27.85 -19.92 -29.78
CA MET A 116 27.33 -20.64 -30.95
C MET A 116 27.44 -19.83 -32.26
N PHE A 117 27.76 -18.54 -32.19
CA PHE A 117 27.84 -17.64 -33.36
C PHE A 117 29.20 -16.95 -33.54
N SER A 118 30.22 -17.29 -32.72
CA SER A 118 31.58 -16.82 -32.90
C SER A 118 32.44 -17.94 -33.51
N ASN A 119 32.43 -18.03 -34.84
CA ASN A 119 33.49 -18.66 -35.64
C ASN A 119 34.39 -17.55 -36.20
#